data_AF-A0A9E2I0I4-F1
#
_entry.id   AF-A0A9E2I0I4-F1
#
_cell.length_a   1.000
_cell.length_b   1.000
_cell.length_c   1.000
_cell.angle_alpha   90.00
_cell.angle_beta   90.00
_cell.angle_gamma   90.00
#
_symmetry.space_group_name_H-M   'P 1'
#
loop_
_entity.id
_entity.type
_entity.pdbx_description
1 polymer ?
#
loop_
_entity_poly.entity_id
_entity_poly.type
_entity_poly.pdbx_seq_one_letter_code
_entity_poly.pdbx_strand_id
1 'polypeptide(L)'
;HKTQYRDFIGKDPKTLCFVCHANDRSESGLVFADTQKEYKETTKQCADCHMSPKKMGVASTLPIDNGRAKARMVREHGFIGAHTTSMWEGALSLIGKKEGKKLMLTLVNDNPHNIPTGFGARELLIDIVYQSGSTIVEQKQISLTQNFTDKRGKDTIPHLAVKTSADLSIAANSERTFAVDIPKGAGNAVVTVSYRLVNDKIRTLLELKEKQWEEKKFITKANIRF
;
A
#
# COMPACT_ATOMS: atom_id res chain seq x y z
N HIS A 1 -10.85 -15.04 -36.11
CA HIS A 1 -9.78 -15.04 -35.09
C HIS A 1 -9.74 -16.38 -34.36
N LYS A 2 -8.61 -17.11 -34.40
CA LYS A 2 -8.42 -18.32 -33.57
C LYS A 2 -7.93 -17.88 -32.19
N THR A 3 -8.63 -18.24 -31.13
CA THR A 3 -8.18 -17.99 -29.76
C THR A 3 -7.38 -19.18 -29.24
N GLN A 4 -6.31 -18.91 -28.49
CA GLN A 4 -5.55 -19.93 -27.78
C GLN A 4 -5.65 -19.69 -26.28
N TYR A 5 -5.87 -20.76 -25.52
CA TYR A 5 -5.77 -20.72 -24.07
C TYR A 5 -4.30 -20.68 -23.64
N ARG A 6 -4.00 -19.91 -22.60
CA ARG A 6 -2.67 -19.83 -21.99
C ARG A 6 -2.81 -20.06 -20.49
N ASP A 7 -2.09 -21.05 -19.97
CA ASP A 7 -2.21 -21.48 -18.57
C ASP A 7 -1.94 -20.35 -17.58
N PHE A 8 -0.98 -19.47 -17.84
CA PHE A 8 -0.66 -18.34 -16.95
C PHE A 8 -1.76 -17.27 -16.85
N ILE A 9 -2.75 -17.26 -17.74
CA ILE A 9 -3.92 -16.36 -17.60
C ILE A 9 -4.96 -16.95 -16.62
N GLY A 10 -5.02 -18.28 -16.51
CA GLY A 10 -6.05 -18.98 -15.76
C GLY A 10 -5.58 -19.65 -14.46
N LYS A 11 -4.45 -20.37 -14.52
CA LYS A 11 -3.92 -21.21 -13.44
C LYS A 11 -2.91 -20.46 -12.56
N ASP A 12 -2.09 -19.61 -13.16
CA ASP A 12 -1.04 -18.89 -12.43
C ASP A 12 -0.98 -17.40 -12.83
N PRO A 13 -2.02 -16.61 -12.51
CA PRO A 13 -2.11 -15.22 -12.93
C PRO A 13 -0.99 -14.34 -12.35
N LYS A 14 -0.36 -14.72 -11.23
CA LYS A 14 0.78 -13.97 -10.69
C LYS A 14 1.96 -13.90 -11.65
N THR A 15 2.21 -14.95 -12.45
CA THR A 15 3.29 -14.95 -13.44
C THR A 15 3.07 -13.85 -14.48
N LEU A 16 1.81 -13.61 -14.88
CA LEU A 16 1.48 -12.49 -15.77
C LEU A 16 1.70 -11.14 -15.09
N CYS A 17 1.30 -11.00 -13.83
CA CYS A 17 1.45 -9.75 -13.07
C CYS A 17 2.94 -9.39 -12.87
N PHE A 18 3.76 -10.38 -12.54
CA PHE A 18 5.18 -10.19 -12.24
C PHE A 18 6.04 -9.86 -13.46
N VAL A 19 5.52 -9.98 -14.69
CA VAL A 19 6.21 -9.43 -15.87
C VAL A 19 6.51 -7.94 -15.69
N CYS A 20 5.60 -7.19 -15.06
CA CYS A 20 5.75 -5.75 -14.83
C CYS A 20 5.91 -5.40 -13.35
N HIS A 21 5.34 -6.19 -12.43
CA HIS A 21 5.30 -5.86 -11.01
C HIS A 21 6.36 -6.58 -10.16
N ALA A 22 7.24 -7.39 -10.76
CA ALA A 22 8.20 -8.18 -10.00
C ALA A 22 9.17 -7.31 -9.21
N ASN A 23 9.97 -6.53 -9.91
CA ASN A 23 10.93 -5.59 -9.34
C ASN A 23 11.24 -4.48 -10.33
N ASP A 24 11.77 -3.39 -9.81
CA ASP A 24 12.28 -2.27 -10.60
C ASP A 24 13.59 -1.75 -9.98
N ARG A 25 14.45 -1.18 -10.83
CA ARG A 25 15.82 -0.82 -10.50
C ARG A 25 16.17 0.58 -10.96
N SER A 26 16.96 1.28 -10.15
CA SER A 26 17.53 2.56 -10.54
C SER A 26 18.53 2.38 -11.68
N GLU A 27 18.90 3.49 -12.33
CA GLU A 27 19.98 3.51 -13.34
C GLU A 27 21.32 2.98 -12.79
N SER A 28 21.51 3.02 -11.46
CA SER A 28 22.70 2.49 -10.80
C SER A 28 22.53 1.05 -10.28
N GLY A 29 21.41 0.40 -10.62
CA GLY A 29 21.13 -1.01 -10.29
C GLY A 29 20.50 -1.25 -8.92
N LEU A 30 20.21 -0.19 -8.15
CA LEU A 30 19.55 -0.29 -6.84
C LEU A 30 18.10 -0.75 -7.04
N VAL A 31 17.71 -1.87 -6.42
CA VAL A 31 16.31 -2.31 -6.42
C VAL A 31 15.51 -1.38 -5.51
N PHE A 32 14.45 -0.77 -6.05
CA PHE A 32 13.60 0.16 -5.29
C PHE A 32 12.11 -0.25 -5.26
N ALA A 33 11.74 -1.27 -6.03
CA ALA A 33 10.46 -1.96 -5.96
C ALA A 33 10.77 -3.46 -6.08
N ASP A 34 10.19 -4.32 -5.25
CA ASP A 34 10.47 -5.76 -5.29
C ASP A 34 9.26 -6.60 -4.83
N THR A 35 8.08 -6.30 -5.36
CA THR A 35 6.83 -6.99 -5.01
C THR A 35 6.95 -8.51 -5.11
N GLN A 36 7.72 -9.05 -6.07
CA GLN A 36 7.88 -10.49 -6.21
C GLN A 36 8.61 -11.11 -5.01
N LYS A 37 9.64 -10.45 -4.49
CA LYS A 37 10.35 -10.92 -3.30
C LYS A 37 9.55 -10.70 -2.02
N GLU A 38 8.79 -9.62 -1.97
CA GLU A 38 7.87 -9.31 -0.87
C GLU A 38 6.70 -10.31 -0.81
N TYR A 39 6.29 -10.85 -1.96
CA TYR A 39 5.12 -11.70 -2.08
C TYR A 39 5.32 -13.05 -1.37
N LYS A 40 4.42 -13.33 -0.42
CA LYS A 40 4.25 -14.62 0.24
C LYS A 40 3.05 -15.32 -0.37
N GLU A 41 3.26 -16.54 -0.85
CA GLU A 41 2.19 -17.35 -1.43
C GLU A 41 1.00 -17.52 -0.46
N THR A 42 -0.21 -17.39 -1.00
CA THR A 42 -1.46 -17.62 -0.26
C THR A 42 -2.48 -18.32 -1.14
N THR A 43 -3.65 -18.62 -0.58
CA THR A 43 -4.79 -19.17 -1.34
C THR A 43 -5.39 -18.17 -2.34
N LYS A 44 -5.12 -16.86 -2.19
CA LYS A 44 -5.56 -15.81 -3.11
C LYS A 44 -4.40 -15.35 -3.99
N GLN A 45 -4.67 -15.18 -5.28
CA GLN A 45 -3.71 -14.64 -6.24
C GLN A 45 -3.95 -13.15 -6.48
N CYS A 46 -3.02 -12.47 -7.17
CA CYS A 46 -3.12 -11.04 -7.47
C CYS A 46 -4.49 -10.69 -8.10
N ALA A 47 -4.94 -11.48 -9.08
CA ALA A 47 -6.22 -11.27 -9.76
C ALA A 47 -7.46 -11.49 -8.87
N ASP A 48 -7.34 -12.22 -7.75
CA ASP A 48 -8.46 -12.41 -6.83
C ASP A 48 -8.77 -11.14 -6.03
N CYS A 49 -7.74 -10.35 -5.73
CA CYS A 49 -7.86 -9.09 -4.99
C CYS A 49 -8.01 -7.89 -5.94
N HIS A 50 -7.24 -7.83 -7.03
CA HIS A 50 -7.12 -6.64 -7.88
C HIS A 50 -8.04 -6.62 -9.11
N MET A 51 -8.66 -7.75 -9.48
CA MET A 51 -9.52 -7.87 -10.67
C MET A 51 -10.95 -8.35 -10.35
N SER A 52 -11.41 -8.14 -9.12
CA SER A 52 -12.67 -8.68 -8.57
C SER A 52 -12.73 -10.22 -8.53
N PRO A 53 -13.63 -10.79 -7.71
CA PRO A 53 -14.03 -12.19 -7.86
C PRO A 53 -14.56 -12.46 -9.27
N LYS A 54 -14.42 -13.72 -9.72
CA LYS A 54 -15.04 -14.16 -10.98
C LYS A 54 -16.56 -14.09 -10.86
N LYS A 55 -17.23 -13.52 -11.86
CA LYS A 55 -18.70 -13.49 -11.98
C LYS A 55 -19.14 -13.94 -13.36
N MET A 56 -20.40 -14.36 -13.47
CA MET A 56 -20.97 -14.73 -14.75
C MET A 56 -21.13 -13.50 -15.64
N GLY A 57 -20.68 -13.56 -16.89
CA GLY A 57 -20.77 -12.43 -17.82
C GLY A 57 -20.27 -12.76 -19.22
N VAL A 58 -19.98 -11.71 -20.00
CA VAL A 58 -19.49 -11.81 -21.37
C VAL A 58 -18.16 -11.06 -21.48
N ALA A 59 -17.12 -11.73 -21.99
CA ALA A 59 -15.81 -11.09 -22.21
C ALA A 59 -15.64 -10.54 -23.64
N SER A 60 -16.60 -10.79 -24.52
CA SER A 60 -16.68 -10.20 -25.86
C SER A 60 -18.14 -10.22 -26.30
N THR A 61 -18.57 -9.17 -26.99
CA THR A 61 -19.91 -9.07 -27.59
C THR A 61 -20.02 -9.81 -28.92
N LEU A 62 -18.93 -10.42 -29.42
CA LEU A 62 -18.93 -11.17 -30.67
C LEU A 62 -19.86 -12.41 -30.57
N PRO A 63 -20.84 -12.57 -31.48
CA PRO A 63 -21.88 -13.59 -31.39
C PRO A 63 -21.39 -14.96 -31.87
N ILE A 64 -20.47 -15.58 -31.13
CA ILE A 64 -19.85 -16.87 -31.48
C ILE A 64 -20.60 -18.09 -30.92
N ASP A 65 -21.68 -17.89 -30.17
CA ASP A 65 -22.47 -18.93 -29.54
C ASP A 65 -23.94 -18.81 -29.99
N ASN A 66 -24.27 -19.48 -31.09
CA ASN A 66 -25.62 -19.49 -31.69
C ASN A 66 -26.21 -18.09 -31.91
N GLY A 67 -25.42 -17.17 -32.47
CA GLY A 67 -25.85 -15.78 -32.72
C GLY A 67 -25.88 -14.90 -31.47
N ARG A 68 -25.36 -15.38 -30.33
CA ARG A 68 -25.25 -14.63 -29.07
C ARG A 68 -23.82 -14.56 -28.58
N ALA A 69 -23.54 -13.56 -27.75
CA ALA A 69 -22.28 -13.46 -27.03
C ALA A 69 -22.12 -14.66 -26.08
N LYS A 70 -20.93 -15.25 -26.06
CA LYS A 70 -20.63 -16.42 -25.22
C LYS A 70 -20.51 -16.02 -23.75
N ALA A 71 -21.38 -16.56 -22.90
CA ALA A 71 -21.29 -16.43 -21.45
C ALA A 71 -20.11 -17.23 -20.88
N ARG A 72 -19.37 -16.66 -19.94
CA ARG A 72 -18.25 -17.31 -19.24
C ARG A 72 -17.90 -16.57 -17.95
N MET A 73 -17.18 -17.24 -17.05
CA MET A 73 -16.70 -16.60 -15.83
C MET A 73 -15.69 -15.51 -16.23
N VAL A 74 -16.01 -14.26 -15.89
CA VAL A 74 -15.20 -13.08 -16.18
C VAL A 74 -14.79 -12.38 -14.90
N ARG A 75 -13.75 -11.57 -15.01
CA ARG A 75 -13.26 -10.67 -13.97
C ARG A 75 -13.38 -9.23 -14.46
N GLU A 76 -13.49 -8.31 -13.53
CA GLU A 76 -13.39 -6.88 -13.85
C GLU A 76 -11.93 -6.53 -14.14
N HIS A 77 -11.71 -5.70 -15.17
CA HIS A 77 -10.37 -5.24 -15.54
C HIS A 77 -10.08 -3.87 -14.90
N GLY A 78 -10.51 -3.70 -13.65
CA GLY A 78 -10.32 -2.44 -12.91
C GLY A 78 -8.89 -2.26 -12.38
N PHE A 79 -8.17 -3.35 -12.12
CA PHE A 79 -6.80 -3.36 -11.59
C PHE A 79 -6.62 -2.36 -10.44
N ILE A 80 -7.53 -2.42 -9.46
CA ILE A 80 -7.56 -1.45 -8.37
C ILE A 80 -6.22 -1.48 -7.63
N GLY A 81 -5.75 -0.30 -7.22
CA GLY A 81 -4.41 -0.15 -6.68
C GLY A 81 -4.27 1.11 -5.85
N ALA A 82 -3.05 1.59 -5.72
CA ALA A 82 -2.72 2.73 -4.88
C ALA A 82 -3.51 4.02 -5.18
N HIS A 83 -3.98 4.21 -6.41
CA HIS A 83 -4.78 5.38 -6.81
C HIS A 83 -6.27 5.25 -6.47
N THR A 84 -6.74 4.06 -6.09
CA THR A 84 -8.14 3.79 -5.74
C THR A 84 -8.34 3.98 -4.24
N THR A 85 -8.98 5.07 -3.82
CA THR A 85 -9.13 5.41 -2.39
C THR A 85 -9.81 4.33 -1.57
N SER A 86 -10.86 3.69 -2.11
CA SER A 86 -11.59 2.62 -1.41
C SER A 86 -10.77 1.35 -1.17
N MET A 87 -9.65 1.14 -1.85
CA MET A 87 -8.77 0.00 -1.61
C MET A 87 -7.97 0.15 -0.30
N TRP A 88 -7.73 1.38 0.14
CA TRP A 88 -6.91 1.65 1.32
C TRP A 88 -7.65 1.42 2.63
N GLU A 89 -8.97 1.62 2.65
CA GLU A 89 -9.78 1.41 3.85
C GLU A 89 -9.68 -0.05 4.31
N GLY A 90 -9.20 -0.27 5.52
CA GLY A 90 -8.96 -1.60 6.09
C GLY A 90 -7.76 -2.35 5.50
N ALA A 91 -6.93 -1.74 4.66
CA ALA A 91 -5.73 -2.39 4.10
C ALA A 91 -4.71 -2.79 5.19
N LEU A 92 -4.71 -2.08 6.32
CA LEU A 92 -4.01 -2.44 7.55
C LEU A 92 -4.97 -2.39 8.73
N SER A 93 -4.77 -3.29 9.69
CA SER A 93 -5.42 -3.20 11.00
C SER A 93 -4.53 -2.44 11.97
N LEU A 94 -5.13 -1.65 12.86
CA LEU A 94 -4.44 -0.90 13.91
C LEU A 94 -4.88 -1.40 15.28
N ILE A 95 -3.90 -1.83 16.08
CA ILE A 95 -4.08 -2.22 17.48
C ILE A 95 -3.32 -1.24 18.35
N GLY A 96 -3.99 -0.68 19.36
CA GLY A 96 -3.41 0.28 20.28
C GLY A 96 -3.50 -0.20 21.72
N LYS A 97 -2.41 -0.12 22.46
CA LYS A 97 -2.34 -0.50 23.88
C LYS A 97 -1.46 0.45 24.66
N LYS A 98 -1.87 0.79 25.88
CA LYS A 98 -0.99 1.50 26.83
C LYS A 98 -0.10 0.52 27.58
N GLU A 99 1.18 0.81 27.63
CA GLU A 99 2.17 0.10 28.43
C GLU A 99 3.01 1.10 29.22
N GLY A 100 2.71 1.23 30.52
CA GLY A 100 3.30 2.25 31.38
C GLY A 100 3.01 3.67 30.86
N LYS A 101 4.07 4.41 30.51
CA LYS A 101 4.00 5.77 29.95
C LYS A 101 4.03 5.80 28.42
N LYS A 102 3.94 4.63 27.77
CA LYS A 102 3.99 4.51 26.31
C LYS A 102 2.66 4.05 25.75
N LEU A 103 2.33 4.57 24.58
CA LEU A 103 1.31 4.06 23.71
C LEU A 103 2.01 3.18 22.66
N MET A 104 1.64 1.90 22.66
CA MET A 104 2.10 0.89 21.72
C MET A 104 1.09 0.80 20.58
N LEU A 105 1.55 1.04 19.36
CA LEU A 105 0.75 1.02 18.14
C LEU A 105 1.24 -0.12 17.25
N THR A 106 0.43 -1.13 17.04
CA THR A 106 0.75 -2.25 16.15
C THR A 106 -0.07 -2.12 14.87
N LEU A 107 0.62 -2.02 13.73
CA LEU A 107 0.02 -2.15 12.41
C LEU A 107 0.15 -3.60 11.94
N VAL A 108 -0.96 -4.20 11.54
CA VAL A 108 -1.03 -5.58 11.05
C VAL A 108 -1.34 -5.58 9.56
N ASN A 109 -0.54 -6.30 8.79
CA ASN A 109 -0.70 -6.49 7.36
C ASN A 109 -1.02 -7.95 7.06
N ASP A 110 -2.28 -8.22 6.72
CA ASP A 110 -2.75 -9.55 6.29
C ASP A 110 -2.61 -9.78 4.77
N ASN A 111 -1.99 -8.83 4.06
CA ASN A 111 -1.79 -8.93 2.62
C ASN A 111 -0.54 -9.75 2.32
N PRO A 112 -0.52 -10.44 1.16
CA PRO A 112 0.58 -11.30 0.78
C PRO A 112 1.82 -10.53 0.32
N HIS A 113 1.81 -9.19 0.24
CA HIS A 113 2.96 -8.35 -0.09
C HIS A 113 3.11 -7.25 0.96
N ASN A 114 4.19 -6.48 0.90
CA ASN A 114 4.36 -5.36 1.83
C ASN A 114 3.28 -4.30 1.63
N ILE A 115 3.01 -3.51 2.67
CA ILE A 115 2.19 -2.31 2.58
C ILE A 115 2.99 -1.10 3.05
N PRO A 116 3.19 -0.09 2.19
CA PRO A 116 2.91 -0.10 0.75
C PRO A 116 3.96 -0.95 0.00
N THR A 117 3.58 -1.53 -1.14
CA THR A 117 4.49 -2.17 -2.10
C THR A 117 4.60 -1.31 -3.39
N GLY A 118 5.48 -1.72 -4.31
CA GLY A 118 5.68 -1.06 -5.60
C GLY A 118 6.63 0.13 -5.49
N PHE A 119 6.19 1.31 -5.95
CA PHE A 119 7.07 2.48 -6.05
C PHE A 119 7.68 2.89 -4.70
N GLY A 120 9.01 2.88 -4.57
CA GLY A 120 9.69 2.98 -3.28
C GLY A 120 9.44 4.25 -2.45
N ALA A 121 8.94 5.33 -3.03
CA ALA A 121 8.64 6.57 -2.29
C ALA A 121 7.19 6.68 -1.77
N ARG A 122 6.43 5.58 -1.78
CA ARG A 122 5.14 5.50 -1.10
C ARG A 122 5.31 5.80 0.40
N GLU A 123 4.26 6.31 1.04
CA GLU A 123 4.31 6.72 2.45
C GLU A 123 3.05 6.28 3.20
N LEU A 124 3.25 5.72 4.41
CA LEU A 124 2.21 5.64 5.43
C LEU A 124 2.42 6.74 6.46
N LEU A 125 1.33 7.35 6.88
CA LEU A 125 1.30 8.35 7.93
C LEU A 125 0.46 7.85 9.11
N ILE A 126 1.04 7.88 10.30
CA ILE A 126 0.36 7.62 11.56
C ILE A 126 0.19 8.96 12.27
N ASP A 127 -0.98 9.57 12.11
CA ASP A 127 -1.36 10.80 12.81
C ASP A 127 -1.90 10.45 14.21
N ILE A 128 -1.30 11.00 15.26
CA ILE A 128 -1.65 10.75 16.66
C ILE A 128 -2.08 12.06 17.29
N VAL A 129 -3.34 12.13 17.72
CA VAL A 129 -3.90 13.29 18.43
C VAL A 129 -4.20 12.89 19.86
N TYR A 130 -3.40 13.37 20.81
CA TYR A 130 -3.58 13.14 22.24
C TYR A 130 -4.59 14.13 22.81
N GLN A 131 -5.54 13.66 23.63
CA GLN A 131 -6.58 14.51 24.18
C GLN A 131 -6.80 14.30 25.68
N SER A 132 -7.28 15.35 26.34
CA SER A 132 -7.84 15.34 27.69
C SER A 132 -9.27 15.85 27.62
N GLY A 133 -10.23 14.93 27.67
CA GLY A 133 -11.62 15.25 27.31
C GLY A 133 -11.70 15.75 25.86
N SER A 134 -12.17 16.98 25.65
CA SER A 134 -12.27 17.62 24.33
C SER A 134 -11.03 18.42 23.92
N THR A 135 -10.08 18.62 24.84
CA THR A 135 -8.89 19.44 24.58
C THR A 135 -7.77 18.61 23.96
N ILE A 136 -7.21 19.10 22.85
CA ILE A 136 -5.99 18.52 22.27
C ILE A 136 -4.80 18.90 23.14
N VAL A 137 -4.08 17.90 23.63
CA VAL A 137 -2.87 18.05 24.45
C VAL A 137 -1.64 18.12 23.55
N GLU A 138 -1.56 17.23 22.56
CA GLU A 138 -0.42 17.16 21.64
C GLU A 138 -0.86 16.49 20.33
N GLN A 139 -0.17 16.84 19.24
CA GLN A 139 -0.27 16.14 17.96
C GLN A 139 1.11 15.66 17.54
N LYS A 140 1.19 14.42 17.06
CA LYS A 140 2.41 13.80 16.57
C LYS A 140 2.15 13.05 15.28
N GLN A 141 3.16 13.01 14.40
CA GLN A 141 3.07 12.26 13.15
C GLN A 141 4.23 11.27 12.98
N ILE A 142 3.83 10.04 12.71
CA ILE A 142 4.49 8.86 12.16
C ILE A 142 4.75 8.83 10.66
N SER A 143 5.89 9.22 10.08
CA SER A 143 6.14 8.92 8.66
C SER A 143 6.89 7.61 8.48
N LEU A 144 6.28 6.67 7.73
CA LEU A 144 6.89 5.42 7.31
C LEU A 144 7.06 5.49 5.79
N THR A 145 8.27 5.83 5.37
CA THR A 145 8.65 5.93 3.96
C THR A 145 10.12 5.58 3.80
N GLN A 146 10.49 5.17 2.60
CA GLN A 146 11.87 4.95 2.23
C GLN A 146 12.43 6.22 1.56
N ASN A 147 13.62 6.64 1.97
CA ASN A 147 14.32 7.80 1.44
C ASN A 147 15.45 7.37 0.52
N PHE A 148 15.67 8.12 -0.55
CA PHE A 148 16.63 7.76 -1.60
C PHE A 148 17.63 8.89 -1.80
N THR A 149 18.90 8.52 -1.98
CA THR A 149 19.97 9.50 -2.22
C THR A 149 20.81 9.17 -3.44
N ASP A 150 21.25 10.21 -4.15
CA ASP A 150 22.12 10.13 -5.31
C ASP A 150 23.60 9.90 -4.94
N LYS A 151 24.49 9.86 -5.94
CA LYS A 151 25.94 9.70 -5.75
C LYS A 151 26.60 10.83 -4.95
N ARG A 152 25.94 11.99 -4.87
CA ARG A 152 26.40 13.17 -4.12
C ARG A 152 25.80 13.23 -2.71
N GLY A 153 25.01 12.22 -2.32
CA GLY A 153 24.32 12.17 -1.03
C GLY A 153 23.11 13.11 -0.94
N LYS A 154 22.64 13.65 -2.07
CA LYS A 154 21.42 14.48 -2.10
C LYS A 154 20.19 13.60 -2.24
N ASP A 155 19.11 14.04 -1.64
CA ASP A 155 17.79 13.43 -1.83
C ASP A 155 17.43 13.37 -3.32
N THR A 156 16.89 12.23 -3.76
CA THR A 156 16.52 11.99 -5.16
C THR A 156 15.34 11.03 -5.28
N ILE A 157 14.86 10.83 -6.50
CA ILE A 157 13.83 9.82 -6.80
C ILE A 157 14.43 8.41 -6.86
N PRO A 158 13.62 7.36 -6.63
CA PRO A 158 14.10 5.97 -6.66
C PRO A 158 14.88 5.59 -7.94
N HIS A 159 14.40 6.05 -9.09
CA HIS A 159 15.01 5.75 -10.41
C HIS A 159 16.46 6.25 -10.56
N LEU A 160 16.86 7.30 -9.83
CA LEU A 160 18.19 7.91 -9.90
C LEU A 160 19.05 7.61 -8.66
N ALA A 161 18.53 6.82 -7.73
CA ALA A 161 19.15 6.59 -6.44
C ALA A 161 20.30 5.58 -6.52
N VAL A 162 21.30 5.77 -5.67
CA VAL A 162 22.39 4.79 -5.45
C VAL A 162 22.39 4.21 -4.04
N LYS A 163 21.70 4.88 -3.12
CA LYS A 163 21.49 4.44 -1.75
C LYS A 163 20.06 4.70 -1.34
N THR A 164 19.63 3.95 -0.35
CA THR A 164 18.30 4.07 0.22
C THR A 164 18.35 3.86 1.73
N SER A 165 17.40 4.46 2.45
CA SER A 165 17.20 4.19 3.86
C SER A 165 16.62 2.79 4.07
N ALA A 166 16.47 2.39 5.33
CA ALA A 166 15.69 1.21 5.67
C ALA A 166 14.28 1.31 5.07
N ASP A 167 13.77 0.18 4.57
CA ASP A 167 12.37 0.05 4.20
C ASP A 167 11.51 0.09 5.48
N LEU A 168 10.53 0.99 5.48
CA LEU A 168 9.63 1.19 6.60
C LEU A 168 8.21 0.65 6.36
N SER A 169 7.97 -0.03 5.24
CA SER A 169 6.73 -0.74 4.95
C SER A 169 6.41 -1.80 6.02
N ILE A 170 5.15 -2.23 6.07
CA ILE A 170 4.70 -3.34 6.90
C ILE A 170 4.79 -4.61 6.05
N ALA A 171 5.67 -5.54 6.41
CA ALA A 171 5.94 -6.70 5.57
C ALA A 171 4.70 -7.60 5.38
N ALA A 172 4.70 -8.39 4.31
CA ALA A 172 3.63 -9.35 4.01
C ALA A 172 3.31 -10.27 5.21
N ASN A 173 2.02 -10.49 5.50
CA ASN A 173 1.54 -11.38 6.57
C ASN A 173 2.32 -11.17 7.89
N SER A 174 2.44 -9.92 8.31
CA SER A 174 3.24 -9.54 9.48
C SER A 174 2.66 -8.33 10.19
N GLU A 175 3.24 -8.02 11.35
CA GLU A 175 2.91 -6.84 12.12
C GLU A 175 4.16 -6.04 12.50
N ARG A 176 3.96 -4.76 12.78
CA ARG A 176 5.01 -3.87 13.27
C ARG A 176 4.48 -2.98 14.37
N THR A 177 5.22 -2.93 15.48
CA THR A 177 4.87 -2.12 16.65
C THR A 177 5.73 -0.86 16.76
N PHE A 178 5.10 0.25 17.09
CA PHE A 178 5.70 1.55 17.36
C PHE A 178 5.40 1.94 18.80
N ALA A 179 6.42 2.35 19.53
CA ALA A 179 6.28 2.85 20.88
C ALA A 179 6.41 4.38 20.87
N VAL A 180 5.39 5.08 21.34
CA VAL A 180 5.40 6.54 21.48
C VAL A 180 5.09 6.93 22.92
N ASP A 181 5.75 7.97 23.40
CA ASP A 181 5.49 8.47 24.76
C ASP A 181 4.11 9.14 24.82
N ILE A 182 3.39 8.88 25.91
CA ILE A 182 2.11 9.52 26.21
C ILE A 182 2.42 10.85 26.93
N PRO A 183 2.00 12.01 26.38
CA PRO A 183 2.22 13.29 27.02
C PRO A 183 1.44 13.39 28.34
N LYS A 184 2.02 14.11 29.30
CA LYS A 184 1.41 14.28 30.63
C LYS A 184 0.04 14.95 30.49
N GLY A 185 -0.97 14.35 31.12
CA GLY A 185 -2.34 14.89 31.13
C GLY A 185 -3.23 14.40 29.98
N ALA A 186 -2.72 13.59 29.04
CA ALA A 186 -3.55 12.93 28.05
C ALA A 186 -4.36 11.77 28.69
N GLY A 187 -5.66 11.73 28.42
CA GLY A 187 -6.56 10.64 28.79
C GLY A 187 -6.87 9.66 27.66
N ASN A 188 -6.63 10.06 26.40
CA ASN A 188 -6.72 9.17 25.24
C ASN A 188 -5.79 9.63 24.10
N ALA A 189 -5.72 8.81 23.06
CA ALA A 189 -5.18 9.17 21.77
C ALA A 189 -6.11 8.72 20.64
N VAL A 190 -6.39 9.63 19.71
CA VAL A 190 -7.02 9.31 18.42
C VAL A 190 -5.92 9.10 17.40
N VAL A 191 -5.78 7.87 16.92
CA VAL A 191 -4.75 7.48 15.96
C VAL A 191 -5.39 7.22 14.62
N THR A 192 -4.89 7.87 13.57
CA THR A 192 -5.35 7.70 12.19
C THR A 192 -4.18 7.26 11.33
N VAL A 193 -4.37 6.17 10.58
CA VAL A 193 -3.40 5.67 9.61
C VAL A 193 -3.89 6.05 8.23
N SER A 194 -3.00 6.64 7.43
CA SER A 194 -3.30 7.02 6.05
C SER A 194 -2.13 6.73 5.13
N TYR A 195 -2.41 6.70 3.83
CA TYR A 195 -1.44 6.47 2.77
C TYR A 195 -1.33 7.68 1.86
N ARG A 196 -0.11 7.93 1.36
CA ARG A 196 0.16 8.86 0.27
C ARG A 196 0.89 8.19 -0.88
N LEU A 197 0.57 8.65 -2.09
CA LEU A 197 1.24 8.19 -3.31
C LEU A 197 2.73 8.51 -3.30
N VAL A 198 3.13 9.63 -2.71
CA VAL A 198 4.52 10.05 -2.55
C VAL A 198 4.65 10.82 -1.24
N ASN A 199 5.81 10.75 -0.61
CA ASN A 199 6.13 11.64 0.50
C ASN A 199 6.35 13.09 0.01
N ASP A 200 6.31 14.05 0.94
CA ASP A 200 6.43 15.48 0.62
C ASP A 200 7.76 15.84 -0.05
N LYS A 201 8.84 15.15 0.31
CA LYS A 201 10.17 15.36 -0.29
C LYS A 201 10.17 15.07 -1.79
N ILE A 202 9.64 13.93 -2.22
CA ILE A 202 9.53 13.59 -3.65
C ILE A 202 8.53 14.49 -4.36
N ARG A 203 7.41 14.82 -3.70
CA ARG A 203 6.41 15.75 -4.23
C ARG A 203 7.03 17.11 -4.58
N THR A 204 7.84 17.66 -3.68
CA THR A 204 8.56 18.92 -3.90
C THR A 204 9.63 18.77 -4.97
N LEU A 205 10.45 17.71 -4.93
CA LEU A 205 11.52 17.48 -5.88
C LEU A 205 11.02 17.40 -7.33
N LEU A 206 9.83 16.82 -7.54
CA LEU A 206 9.20 16.65 -8.84
C LEU A 206 8.17 17.73 -9.17
N GLU A 207 7.99 18.73 -8.30
CA GLU A 207 7.00 19.80 -8.44
C GLU A 207 5.58 19.31 -8.72
N LEU A 208 5.17 18.22 -8.05
CA LEU A 208 3.86 17.60 -8.25
C LEU A 208 2.76 18.44 -7.57
N LYS A 209 1.93 19.10 -8.38
CA LYS A 209 0.94 20.11 -7.93
C LYS A 209 -0.50 19.59 -7.90
N GLU A 210 -0.78 18.48 -8.57
CA GLU A 210 -2.13 17.93 -8.63
C GLU A 210 -2.57 17.39 -7.26
N LYS A 211 -3.84 17.60 -6.91
CA LYS A 211 -4.43 17.25 -5.61
C LYS A 211 -4.17 15.79 -5.18
N GLN A 212 -4.13 14.86 -6.14
CA GLN A 212 -3.89 13.44 -5.86
C GLN A 212 -2.55 13.18 -5.13
N TRP A 213 -1.56 14.05 -5.29
CA TRP A 213 -0.23 13.92 -4.68
C TRP A 213 -0.18 14.44 -3.25
N GLU A 214 -1.17 15.23 -2.82
CA GLU A 214 -1.31 15.74 -1.45
C GLU A 214 -2.31 14.91 -0.62
N GLU A 215 -3.18 14.17 -1.31
CA GLU A 215 -4.26 13.41 -0.70
C GLU A 215 -3.75 12.32 0.24
N LYS A 216 -4.21 12.38 1.49
CA LYS A 216 -4.12 11.29 2.45
C LYS A 216 -5.30 10.33 2.24
N LYS A 217 -5.01 9.13 1.74
CA LYS A 217 -6.00 8.06 1.59
C LYS A 217 -6.16 7.35 2.93
N PHE A 218 -7.36 7.39 3.49
CA PHE A 218 -7.65 6.79 4.80
C PHE A 218 -7.45 5.27 4.78
N ILE A 219 -6.84 4.72 5.84
CA ILE A 219 -6.72 3.27 6.04
C ILE A 219 -7.55 2.83 7.25
N THR A 220 -7.24 3.35 8.43
CA THR A 220 -7.91 2.94 9.68
C THR A 220 -7.78 4.01 10.76
N LYS A 221 -8.64 3.93 11.77
CA LYS A 221 -8.66 4.84 12.93
C LYS A 221 -8.99 4.09 14.21
N ALA A 222 -8.31 4.42 15.29
CA ALA A 222 -8.59 3.92 16.62
C ALA A 222 -8.63 5.07 17.65
N ASN A 223 -9.48 4.94 18.66
CA ASN A 223 -9.45 5.77 19.86
C ASN A 223 -8.99 4.91 21.03
N ILE A 224 -7.83 5.24 21.59
CA ILE A 224 -7.14 4.42 22.59
C ILE A 224 -7.13 5.19 23.89
N ARG A 225 -7.79 4.63 24.92
CA ARG A 225 -7.90 5.25 26.25
C ARG A 225 -6.73 4.80 27.15
N PHE A 226 -6.37 5.66 28.10
CA PHE A 226 -5.24 5.49 29.02
C PHE A 226 -5.66 5.33 30.47
#